data_AF-A0A7V5R5L6-F1
#
_entry.id   AF-A0A7V5R5L6-F1
#
_cell.length_a   1.000
_cell.length_b   1.000
_cell.length_c   1.000
_cell.angle_alpha   90.00
_cell.angle_beta   90.00
_cell.angle_gamma   90.00
#
_symmetry.space_group_name_H-M   'P 1'
#
loop_
_entity.id
_entity.type
_entity.pdbx_description
1 polymer ?
#
loop_
_entity_poly.entity_id
_entity_poly.type
_entity_poly.pdbx_seq_one_letter_code
_entity_poly.pdbx_strand_id
1 'polypeptide(L)'
;MNPVNRRDEILKIVRLKKRARVEELAHHLHISKETIRRDLTELERTGKIQKFHGGAALPVVAGEGRFQERMGENVLAKVFIASKAVKLISPGETIFIDTGSTTLYFAEKLAELSNLT
;
A
#
# COMPACT_ATOMS: atom_id res chain seq x y z
N MET A 1 -15.89 19.05 21.90
CA MET A 1 -15.75 18.47 20.54
C MET A 1 -16.43 17.11 20.50
N ASN A 2 -17.32 16.85 19.53
CA ASN A 2 -17.98 15.54 19.41
C ASN A 2 -17.00 14.46 18.93
N PRO A 3 -17.33 13.15 19.08
CA PRO A 3 -16.40 12.07 18.71
C PRO A 3 -16.03 12.03 17.24
N VAL A 4 -16.95 12.35 16.32
CA VAL A 4 -16.71 12.29 14.87
C VAL A 4 -15.67 13.34 14.46
N ASN A 5 -15.91 14.62 14.79
CA ASN A 5 -15.00 15.71 14.43
C ASN A 5 -13.63 15.51 15.08
N ARG A 6 -13.59 14.96 16.30
CA ARG A 6 -12.34 14.66 17.00
C ARG A 6 -11.52 13.59 16.29
N ARG A 7 -12.15 12.52 15.84
CA ARG A 7 -11.49 11.45 15.09
C ARG A 7 -10.96 11.96 13.76
N ASP A 8 -11.70 12.85 13.09
CA ASP A 8 -11.24 13.48 11.86
C ASP A 8 -10.01 14.37 12.09
N GLU A 9 -9.98 15.15 13.17
CA GLU A 9 -8.79 15.93 13.54
C GLU A 9 -7.59 15.05 13.90
N ILE A 10 -7.80 13.96 14.65
CA ILE A 10 -6.74 12.97 14.93
C ILE A 10 -6.17 12.42 13.61
N LEU A 11 -7.04 12.04 12.66
CA LEU A 11 -6.60 11.54 11.35
C LEU A 11 -5.82 12.58 10.54
N LYS A 12 -6.24 13.85 10.56
CA LYS A 12 -5.49 14.94 9.91
C LYS A 12 -4.08 15.04 10.49
N ILE A 13 -3.95 15.03 11.81
CA ILE A 13 -2.64 15.11 12.49
C ILE A 13 -1.76 13.91 12.12
N VAL A 14 -2.30 12.69 12.17
CA VAL A 14 -1.57 11.46 11.83
C VAL A 14 -1.17 11.43 10.36
N ARG A 15 -2.01 11.93 9.44
CA ARG A 15 -1.69 12.07 8.01
C ARG A 15 -0.55 13.05 7.77
N LEU A 16 -0.58 14.21 8.41
CA LEU A 16 0.46 15.24 8.27
C LEU A 16 1.81 14.78 8.83
N LYS A 17 1.81 14.15 10.01
CA LYS A 17 3.04 13.76 10.72
C LYS A 17 3.50 12.33 10.41
N LYS A 18 2.74 11.56 9.64
CA LYS A 18 2.84 10.09 9.44
C LYS A 18 2.68 9.24 10.70
N ARG A 19 2.90 9.81 11.89
CA ARG A 19 2.75 9.22 13.22
C ARG A 19 2.43 10.30 14.25
N ALA A 20 1.75 9.94 15.33
CA ALA A 20 1.49 10.81 16.46
C ALA A 20 1.44 10.02 17.78
N ARG A 21 1.93 10.63 18.87
CA ARG A 21 1.83 10.06 20.22
C ARG A 21 0.52 10.46 20.90
N VAL A 22 0.04 9.61 21.81
CA VAL A 22 -1.17 9.88 22.61
C VAL A 22 -1.02 11.17 23.40
N GLU A 23 0.15 11.40 24.00
CA GLU A 23 0.49 12.63 24.74
C GLU A 23 0.34 13.88 23.87
N GLU A 24 0.87 13.84 22.65
CA GLU A 24 0.84 14.96 21.72
C GLU A 24 -0.60 15.26 21.28
N LEU A 25 -1.37 14.23 20.92
CA LEU A 25 -2.77 14.36 20.52
C LEU A 25 -3.64 14.90 21.67
N ALA A 26 -3.41 14.41 22.89
CA ALA A 26 -4.11 14.87 24.09
C ALA A 26 -3.84 16.35 24.37
N HIS A 27 -2.58 16.78 24.25
CA HIS A 27 -2.19 18.17 24.44
C HIS A 27 -2.75 19.07 23.33
N HIS A 28 -2.58 18.69 22.05
CA HIS A 28 -3.03 19.48 20.91
C HIS A 28 -4.55 19.64 20.85
N LEU A 29 -5.31 18.63 21.25
CA LEU A 29 -6.78 18.65 21.20
C LEU A 29 -7.41 19.04 22.54
N HIS A 30 -6.61 19.29 23.58
CA HIS A 30 -7.07 19.55 24.95
C HIS A 30 -8.03 18.48 25.48
N ILE A 31 -7.69 17.21 25.26
CA ILE A 31 -8.54 16.06 25.55
C ILE A 31 -7.76 15.01 26.35
N SER A 32 -8.45 14.29 27.25
CA SER A 32 -7.78 13.29 28.08
C SER A 32 -7.10 12.20 27.25
N LYS A 33 -5.97 11.70 27.73
CA LYS A 33 -5.26 10.57 27.09
C LYS A 33 -6.16 9.35 26.93
N GLU A 34 -7.04 9.11 27.88
CA GLU A 34 -7.98 7.98 27.86
C GLU A 34 -8.99 8.12 26.71
N THR A 35 -9.54 9.32 26.50
CA THR A 35 -10.41 9.60 25.36
C THR A 35 -9.67 9.41 24.03
N ILE A 36 -8.44 9.92 23.91
CA ILE A 36 -7.60 9.72 22.72
C ILE A 36 -7.37 8.23 22.47
N ARG A 37 -7.04 7.44 23.51
CA ARG A 37 -6.85 5.99 23.36
C ARG A 37 -8.10 5.30 22.84
N ARG A 38 -9.29 5.67 23.31
CA ARG A 38 -10.57 5.13 22.83
C ARG A 38 -10.81 5.50 21.36
N ASP A 39 -10.55 6.74 20.96
CA ASP A 39 -10.71 7.17 19.58
C ASP A 39 -9.70 6.49 18.64
N LEU A 40 -8.45 6.33 19.07
CA LEU A 40 -7.45 5.58 18.30
C LEU A 40 -7.85 4.12 18.14
N THR A 41 -8.41 3.48 19.17
CA THR A 41 -8.93 2.11 19.06
C THR A 41 -10.05 2.02 18.02
N GLU A 42 -10.97 2.98 17.99
CA GLU A 42 -12.05 2.98 17.02
C GLU A 42 -11.55 3.28 15.59
N LEU A 43 -10.58 4.18 15.44
CA LEU A 43 -9.96 4.47 14.15
C LEU A 43 -9.16 3.27 13.61
N GLU A 44 -8.44 2.55 14.48
CA GLU A 44 -7.74 1.30 14.14
C GLU A 44 -8.73 0.20 13.73
N ARG A 45 -9.86 0.05 14.45
CA ARG A 45 -10.92 -0.90 14.10
C ARG A 45 -11.46 -0.70 12.68
N THR A 46 -11.46 0.55 12.22
CA THR A 46 -11.88 0.92 10.85
C THR A 46 -10.73 0.94 9.83
N GLY A 47 -9.53 0.49 10.20
CA GLY A 47 -8.36 0.41 9.32
C GLY A 47 -7.76 1.76 8.92
N LYS A 48 -8.15 2.87 9.55
CA LYS A 48 -7.72 4.22 9.16
C LYS A 48 -6.34 4.61 9.71
N ILE A 49 -5.87 3.89 10.74
CA ILE A 49 -4.55 4.03 11.38
C ILE A 49 -4.09 2.65 11.87
N GLN A 50 -2.83 2.57 12.27
CA GLN A 50 -2.27 1.43 13.02
C GLN A 50 -1.74 1.94 14.36
N LYS A 51 -2.09 1.29 15.49
CA LYS A 51 -1.53 1.65 16.79
C LYS A 51 -0.16 1.03 16.99
N PHE A 52 0.64 1.74 17.78
CA PHE A 52 1.89 1.23 18.35
C PHE A 52 1.93 1.60 19.84
N HIS A 53 2.96 1.17 20.56
CA HIS A 53 3.09 1.48 21.97
C HIS A 53 3.15 3.01 22.21
N GLY A 54 2.07 3.57 22.77
CA GLY A 54 1.97 4.99 23.09
C GLY A 54 1.47 5.91 21.96
N GLY A 55 1.00 5.38 20.83
CA GLY A 55 0.58 6.23 19.72
C GLY A 55 -0.11 5.51 18.56
N ALA A 56 -0.20 6.23 17.44
CA ALA A 56 -0.73 5.72 16.19
C ALA A 56 0.03 6.28 14.98
N ALA A 57 0.12 5.48 13.93
CA ALA A 57 0.69 5.85 12.65
C ALA A 57 -0.33 5.65 11.52
N LEU A 58 -0.02 6.19 10.34
CA LEU A 58 -0.74 5.76 9.15
C LEU A 58 -0.65 4.24 9.03
N PRO A 59 -1.71 3.57 8.55
CA PRO A 59 -1.61 2.16 8.22
C PRO A 59 -0.45 2.02 7.25
N VAL A 60 0.41 1.04 7.48
CA VAL A 60 1.24 0.55 6.40
C VAL A 60 0.25 0.03 5.37
N VAL A 61 0.07 0.75 4.27
CA VAL A 61 -0.70 0.26 3.15
C VAL A 61 0.07 -0.99 2.70
N ALA A 62 -0.44 -2.17 3.05
CA ALA A 62 -0.07 -3.42 2.42
C ALA A 62 -0.63 -3.37 0.98
N GLY A 63 -0.08 -2.45 0.20
CA GLY A 63 -0.25 -2.33 -1.22
C GLY A 63 1.14 -2.41 -1.81
N GLU A 64 1.23 -2.82 -3.05
CA GLU A 64 2.50 -3.21 -3.66
C GLU A 64 3.47 -2.00 -3.83
N GLY A 65 3.10 -0.78 -3.43
CA GLY A 65 3.87 0.45 -3.66
C GLY A 65 3.47 1.13 -4.98
N ARG A 66 4.15 2.24 -5.34
CA ARG A 66 3.89 2.88 -6.64
C ARG A 66 4.35 1.93 -7.75
N PHE A 67 3.62 1.86 -8.87
CA PHE A 67 4.01 1.00 -10.00
C PHE A 67 5.47 1.18 -10.42
N GLN A 68 5.96 2.43 -10.47
CA GLN A 68 7.35 2.75 -10.80
C GLN A 68 8.37 2.20 -9.78
N GLU A 69 8.02 2.19 -8.48
CA GLU A 69 8.87 1.60 -7.45
C GLU A 69 8.94 0.08 -7.67
N ARG A 70 7.79 -0.55 -7.92
CA ARG A 70 7.70 -1.97 -8.25
C ARG A 70 8.46 -2.35 -9.51
N MET A 71 8.52 -1.48 -10.51
CA MET A 71 9.34 -1.75 -11.69
C MET A 71 10.81 -1.96 -11.31
N GLY A 72 11.33 -1.22 -10.34
CA GLY A 72 12.71 -1.34 -9.85
C GLY A 72 12.97 -2.50 -8.89
N GLU A 73 11.92 -3.16 -8.38
CA GLU A 73 12.07 -4.27 -7.42
C GLU A 73 12.30 -5.61 -8.12
N ASN A 74 13.26 -6.40 -7.64
CA ASN A 74 13.50 -7.77 -8.11
C ASN A 74 13.62 -7.90 -9.64
N VAL A 75 14.19 -6.89 -10.31
CA VAL A 75 14.27 -6.80 -11.78
C VAL A 75 14.82 -8.08 -12.40
N LEU A 76 15.93 -8.59 -11.86
CA LEU A 76 16.56 -9.82 -12.38
C LEU A 76 15.62 -11.03 -12.29
N ALA A 77 14.84 -11.15 -11.21
CA ALA A 77 13.88 -12.24 -11.07
C ALA A 77 12.73 -12.08 -12.07
N LYS A 78 12.22 -10.87 -12.29
CA LYS A 78 11.15 -10.59 -13.26
C LYS A 78 11.60 -10.89 -14.69
N VAL A 79 12.81 -10.47 -15.07
CA VAL A 79 13.42 -10.79 -16.37
C VAL A 79 13.61 -12.30 -16.54
N PHE A 80 14.07 -12.99 -15.49
CA PHE A 80 14.23 -14.45 -15.52
C PHE A 80 12.87 -15.17 -15.69
N ILE A 81 11.85 -14.76 -14.94
CA ILE A 81 10.48 -15.27 -15.07
C ILE A 81 9.96 -15.05 -16.49
N ALA A 82 10.05 -13.82 -17.01
CA ALA A 82 9.62 -13.48 -18.36
C ALA A 82 10.29 -14.38 -19.41
N SER A 83 11.62 -14.53 -19.32
CA SER A 83 12.41 -15.34 -20.25
C SER A 83 12.09 -16.84 -20.21
N LYS A 84 11.59 -17.34 -19.08
CA LYS A 84 11.13 -18.72 -18.94
C LYS A 84 9.69 -18.88 -19.42
N ALA A 85 8.82 -17.94 -19.07
CA ALA A 85 7.40 -17.97 -19.43
C ALA A 85 7.20 -17.94 -20.96
N VAL A 86 7.92 -17.09 -21.69
CA VAL A 86 7.78 -17.02 -23.16
C VAL A 86 8.15 -18.32 -23.88
N LYS A 87 8.96 -19.19 -23.27
CA LYS A 87 9.33 -20.49 -23.84
C LYS A 87 8.23 -21.55 -23.71
N LEU A 88 7.18 -21.26 -22.95
CA LEU A 88 6.04 -22.15 -22.77
C LEU A 88 4.93 -21.87 -23.80
N ILE A 89 5.10 -20.86 -24.64
CA ILE A 89 4.09 -20.35 -25.57
C ILE A 89 4.38 -20.86 -26.97
N SER A 90 3.32 -21.29 -27.66
CA SER A 90 3.40 -21.74 -29.04
C SER A 90 2.86 -20.67 -30.01
N PRO A 91 3.38 -20.59 -31.25
CA PRO A 91 2.82 -19.69 -32.26
C PRO A 91 1.32 -19.95 -32.51
N GLY A 92 0.54 -18.87 -32.65
CA GLY A 92 -0.91 -18.93 -32.86
C GLY A 92 -1.76 -19.06 -31.60
N GLU A 93 -1.16 -19.10 -30.41
CA GLU A 93 -1.89 -19.02 -29.15
C GLU A 93 -2.42 -17.60 -28.89
N THR A 94 -3.56 -17.52 -28.20
CA THR A 94 -4.13 -16.26 -27.70
C THR A 94 -3.87 -16.13 -26.21
N ILE A 95 -3.31 -15.00 -25.78
CA ILE A 95 -2.83 -14.84 -24.40
C ILE A 95 -3.43 -13.60 -23.76
N PHE A 96 -4.05 -13.80 -22.59
CA PHE A 96 -4.46 -12.71 -21.71
C PHE A 96 -3.40 -12.49 -20.63
N ILE A 97 -3.01 -11.22 -20.43
CA ILE A 97 -2.07 -10.82 -19.38
C ILE A 97 -2.73 -9.84 -18.42
N ASP A 98 -2.47 -10.03 -17.13
CA ASP A 98 -2.92 -9.12 -16.08
C ASP A 98 -2.02 -7.88 -15.99
N THR A 99 -2.47 -6.87 -15.26
CA THR A 99 -1.72 -5.66 -14.95
C THR A 99 -0.73 -5.89 -13.80
N GLY A 100 0.51 -5.43 -13.95
CA GLY A 100 1.51 -5.58 -12.91
C GLY A 100 2.93 -5.36 -13.42
N SER A 101 3.86 -5.04 -12.51
CA SER A 101 5.25 -4.83 -12.92
C SER A 101 5.86 -6.11 -13.49
N THR A 102 5.55 -7.28 -12.91
CA THR A 102 6.06 -8.56 -13.38
C THR A 102 5.49 -8.94 -14.75
N THR A 103 4.19 -8.74 -14.94
CA THR A 103 3.53 -9.03 -16.21
C THR A 103 3.96 -8.06 -17.30
N LEU A 104 4.37 -6.83 -16.97
CA LEU A 104 4.97 -5.91 -17.95
C LEU A 104 6.30 -6.44 -18.49
N TYR A 105 7.21 -6.92 -17.64
CA TYR A 105 8.45 -7.57 -18.10
C TYR A 105 8.17 -8.79 -18.98
N PHE A 106 7.12 -9.56 -18.65
CA PHE A 106 6.66 -10.66 -19.49
C PHE A 106 6.12 -10.17 -20.83
N ALA A 107 5.29 -9.13 -20.84
CA ALA A 107 4.72 -8.53 -22.05
C ALA A 107 5.80 -7.98 -22.99
N GLU A 108 6.84 -7.33 -22.44
CA GLU A 108 7.99 -6.86 -23.23
C GLU A 108 8.70 -8.01 -23.95
N LYS A 109 8.88 -9.16 -23.28
CA LYS A 109 9.44 -10.35 -23.93
C LYS A 109 8.48 -11.05 -24.87
N LEU A 110 7.19 -11.02 -24.58
CA LEU A 110 6.17 -11.56 -25.45
C LEU A 110 6.12 -10.81 -26.79
N ALA A 111 6.29 -9.49 -26.76
CA ALA A 111 6.32 -8.63 -27.96
C ALA A 111 7.50 -8.91 -28.91
N GLU A 112 8.52 -9.66 -28.48
CA GLU A 112 9.61 -10.12 -29.34
C GLU A 112 9.22 -11.35 -30.18
N LEU A 113 8.14 -12.04 -29.83
CA LEU A 113 7.63 -13.20 -30.56
C LEU A 113 6.72 -12.78 -31.72
N SER A 114 6.80 -13.52 -32.83
CA SER A 114 5.97 -13.30 -34.01
C SER A 114 4.71 -14.18 -33.97
N ASN A 115 3.63 -13.75 -34.63
CA ASN A 115 2.38 -14.52 -34.78
C ASN A 115 1.69 -14.91 -33.47
N LEU A 116 1.57 -13.97 -32.54
CA LEU A 116 0.70 -14.07 -31.37
C LEU A 116 -0.43 -13.05 -31.48
N THR A 117 -1.57 -13.33 -30.85
CA THR A 117 -2.72 -12.40 -30.78
C THR A 117 -3.14 -12.19 -29.33
#